data_AF-A0A8B8IS84-F1
#
_entry.id   AF-A0A8B8IS84-F1
#
_cell.length_a   1.000
_cell.length_b   1.000
_cell.length_c   1.000
_cell.angle_alpha   90.00
_cell.angle_beta   90.00
_cell.angle_gamma   90.00
#
_symmetry.space_group_name_H-M   'P 1'
#
loop_
_entity.id
_entity.type
_entity.pdbx_description
1 polymer ?
#
loop_
_entity_poly.entity_id
_entity_poly.type
_entity_poly.pdbx_seq_one_letter_code
_entity_poly.pdbx_strand_id
1 'polypeptide(L)'
;MVRASLLAFCLLGALLLVMPAVAYPSLGNYYRPGVQYEPEQIMDMLNRLNELMEMERKMENEKRALDMGLNRGYSGALHAKHLMGMAAANYASGPGRRRRDVE
;
A
#
# COMPACT_ATOMS: atom_id res chain seq x y z
N MET A 1 38.70 -32.04 -2.27
CA MET A 1 38.08 -30.91 -1.55
C MET A 1 37.15 -30.10 -2.43
N VAL A 2 37.57 -29.69 -3.64
CA VAL A 2 36.76 -28.88 -4.59
C VAL A 2 35.44 -29.55 -5.04
N ARG A 3 35.41 -30.88 -5.19
CA ARG A 3 34.18 -31.61 -5.58
C ARG A 3 33.12 -31.64 -4.48
N ALA A 4 33.53 -31.72 -3.22
CA ALA A 4 32.62 -31.72 -2.07
C ALA A 4 32.01 -30.33 -1.85
N SER A 5 32.79 -29.26 -2.06
CA SER A 5 32.27 -27.89 -2.00
C SER A 5 31.27 -27.59 -3.12
N LEU A 6 31.51 -28.08 -4.34
CA LEU A 6 30.57 -27.92 -5.45
C LEU A 6 29.22 -28.60 -5.16
N LEU A 7 29.23 -29.83 -4.63
CA LEU A 7 28.01 -30.52 -4.24
C LEU A 7 27.24 -29.80 -3.13
N ALA A 8 27.96 -29.24 -2.14
CA ALA A 8 27.35 -28.45 -1.07
C ALA A 8 26.69 -27.17 -1.62
N PHE A 9 27.33 -26.45 -2.54
CA PHE A 9 26.74 -25.28 -3.20
C PHE A 9 25.51 -25.64 -4.05
N CYS A 10 25.53 -26.78 -4.75
CA CYS A 10 24.37 -27.26 -5.50
C CYS A 10 23.18 -27.59 -4.59
N LEU A 11 23.41 -28.24 -3.45
CA LEU A 11 22.36 -28.53 -2.48
C LEU A 11 21.79 -27.25 -1.86
N LEU A 12 22.65 -26.30 -1.52
CA LEU A 12 22.23 -25.01 -0.94
C LEU A 12 21.44 -24.17 -1.96
N GLY A 13 21.88 -24.15 -3.22
CA GLY A 13 21.15 -23.52 -4.32
C GLY A 13 19.78 -24.16 -4.58
N ALA A 14 19.69 -25.49 -4.56
CA ALA A 14 18.41 -26.19 -4.69
C ALA A 14 17.46 -25.87 -3.53
N LEU A 15 17.97 -25.79 -2.31
CA LEU A 15 17.16 -25.50 -1.12
C LEU A 15 16.64 -24.05 -1.12
N LEU A 16 17.45 -23.10 -1.59
CA LEU A 16 17.03 -21.71 -1.80
C LEU A 16 15.94 -21.55 -2.86
N LEU A 17 15.90 -22.42 -3.87
CA LEU A 17 14.85 -22.40 -4.90
C LEU A 17 13.54 -23.05 -4.45
N VAL A 18 13.61 -24.06 -3.58
CA VAL A 18 12.41 -24.77 -3.08
C VAL A 18 11.68 -23.97 -1.99
N MET A 19 12.41 -23.24 -1.14
CA MET A 19 11.82 -22.44 -0.06
C MET A 19 10.75 -21.41 -0.49
N PRO A 20 10.92 -20.61 -1.55
CA PRO A 20 9.86 -19.71 -1.99
C PRO A 20 8.62 -20.48 -2.47
N ALA A 21 8.77 -21.67 -3.06
CA ALA A 21 7.64 -22.44 -3.59
C ALA A 21 6.70 -22.96 -2.49
N VAL A 22 7.20 -23.26 -1.29
CA VAL A 22 6.37 -23.70 -0.15
C VAL A 22 5.69 -22.52 0.57
N ALA A 23 6.29 -21.34 0.47
CA ALA A 23 5.77 -20.11 1.07
C ALA A 23 4.69 -19.45 0.20
N TYR A 24 4.53 -19.88 -1.05
CA TYR A 24 3.41 -19.43 -1.87
C TYR A 24 2.10 -20.06 -1.35
N PRO A 25 1.08 -19.24 -1.00
CA PRO A 25 -0.21 -19.76 -0.62
C PRO A 25 -0.78 -20.61 -1.77
N SER A 26 -1.06 -21.88 -1.50
CA SER A 26 -1.70 -22.77 -2.46
C SER A 26 -3.10 -22.24 -2.79
N LEU A 27 -3.28 -21.77 -4.02
CA LEU A 27 -4.55 -21.24 -4.55
C LEU A 27 -5.65 -22.32 -4.67
N GLY A 28 -5.35 -23.59 -4.41
CA GLY A 28 -6.26 -24.71 -4.66
C GLY A 28 -7.51 -24.75 -3.78
N ASN A 29 -7.55 -24.03 -2.66
CA ASN A 29 -8.66 -24.09 -1.69
C ASN A 29 -9.65 -22.92 -1.76
N TYR A 30 -9.51 -21.97 -2.70
CA TYR A 30 -10.42 -20.83 -2.77
C TYR A 30 -11.79 -21.17 -3.37
N TYR A 31 -11.88 -22.26 -4.14
CA TYR A 31 -13.13 -22.69 -4.75
C TYR A 31 -13.62 -23.96 -4.04
N ARG A 32 -14.45 -23.80 -3.01
CA ARG A 32 -15.16 -24.92 -2.37
C ARG A 32 -16.51 -25.09 -3.08
N PRO A 33 -16.64 -26.02 -4.05
CA PRO A 33 -17.90 -26.23 -4.74
C PRO A 33 -18.93 -26.76 -3.72
N GLY A 34 -20.04 -26.03 -3.56
CA GLY A 34 -21.14 -26.44 -2.67
C GLY A 34 -21.39 -25.56 -1.44
N VAL A 35 -20.68 -24.44 -1.27
CA VAL A 35 -21.06 -23.43 -0.27
C VAL A 35 -22.10 -22.50 -0.89
N GLN A 36 -23.36 -22.64 -0.48
CA GLN A 36 -24.39 -21.62 -0.71
C GLN A 36 -24.14 -20.48 0.28
N TYR A 37 -23.81 -19.31 -0.26
CA TYR A 37 -23.65 -18.11 0.53
C TYR A 37 -25.02 -17.46 0.70
N GLU A 38 -25.42 -17.24 1.97
CA GLU A 38 -26.58 -16.42 2.27
C GLU A 38 -26.33 -14.97 1.81
N PRO A 39 -27.36 -14.23 1.37
CA PRO A 39 -27.21 -12.86 0.86
C PRO A 39 -26.48 -11.93 1.83
N GLU A 40 -26.69 -12.11 3.13
CA GLU A 40 -26.05 -11.34 4.20
C GLU A 40 -24.53 -11.55 4.23
N GLN A 41 -24.07 -12.80 4.06
CA GLN A 41 -22.64 -13.11 4.03
C GLN A 41 -21.96 -12.51 2.80
N ILE A 42 -22.66 -12.47 1.67
CA ILE A 42 -22.15 -11.82 0.45
C ILE A 42 -21.99 -10.31 0.70
N MET A 43 -22.98 -9.68 1.34
CA MET A 43 -22.93 -8.26 1.68
C MET A 43 -21.78 -7.94 2.66
N ASP A 44 -21.56 -8.79 3.67
CA ASP A 44 -20.44 -8.62 4.59
C ASP A 44 -19.07 -8.74 3.88
N MET A 45 -18.95 -9.68 2.93
CA MET A 45 -17.75 -9.80 2.10
C MET A 45 -17.54 -8.56 1.21
N LEU A 46 -18.60 -8.04 0.59
CA LEU A 46 -18.53 -6.84 -0.24
C LEU A 46 -18.17 -5.60 0.59
N ASN A 47 -18.75 -5.45 1.78
CA ASN A 47 -18.42 -4.35 2.70
C ASN A 47 -16.96 -4.40 3.13
N ARG A 48 -16.45 -5.58 3.47
CA ARG A 48 -15.04 -5.79 3.80
C ARG A 48 -14.11 -5.47 2.64
N LEU A 49 -14.48 -5.83 1.41
CA LEU A 49 -13.72 -5.46 0.22
C LEU A 49 -13.69 -3.94 0.01
N ASN A 50 -14.83 -3.26 0.23
CA ASN A 50 -14.88 -1.80 0.11
C ASN A 50 -13.98 -1.12 1.14
N GLU A 51 -13.98 -1.59 2.39
CA GLU A 51 -13.09 -1.08 3.44
C GLU A 51 -11.61 -1.22 3.09
N LEU A 52 -11.22 -2.38 2.53
CA LEU A 52 -9.85 -2.62 2.07
C LEU A 52 -9.44 -1.69 0.93
N MET A 53 -10.33 -1.46 -0.05
CA MET A 53 -10.08 -0.53 -1.16
C MET A 53 -9.97 0.92 -0.68
N GLU A 54 -10.79 1.33 0.28
CA GLU A 54 -10.68 2.67 0.88
C GLU A 54 -9.38 2.84 1.66
N MET A 55 -8.93 1.81 2.37
CA MET A 55 -7.64 1.82 3.06
C MET A 55 -6.46 1.94 2.08
N GLU A 56 -6.50 1.22 0.96
CA GLU A 56 -5.47 1.30 -0.09
C GLU A 56 -5.40 2.71 -0.69
N ARG A 57 -6.55 3.32 -1.01
CA ARG A 57 -6.60 4.70 -1.51
C ARG A 57 -6.05 5.72 -0.51
N LYS A 58 -6.29 5.52 0.79
CA LYS A 58 -5.69 6.37 1.85
C LYS A 58 -4.17 6.24 1.87
N MET A 59 -3.65 5.00 1.77
CA MET A 59 -2.19 4.75 1.73
C MET A 59 -1.53 5.26 0.45
N GLU A 60 -2.21 5.21 -0.70
CA GLU A 60 -1.67 5.74 -1.97
C GLU A 60 -1.46 7.26 -1.90
N ASN A 61 -2.37 7.98 -1.24
CA ASN A 61 -2.24 9.42 -1.01
C ASN A 61 -1.11 9.77 -0.02
N GLU A 62 -0.76 8.91 0.92
CA GLU A 62 0.39 9.12 1.81
C GLU A 62 1.73 8.93 1.08
N LYS A 63 1.81 8.07 0.07
CA LYS A 63 3.05 7.78 -0.68
C LYS A 63 3.45 8.85 -1.69
N ARG A 64 2.64 9.90 -1.90
CA ARG A 64 3.05 11.11 -2.63
C ARG A 64 3.77 12.15 -1.76
N ALA A 65 4.07 11.83 -0.50
CA ALA A 65 5.17 12.47 0.22
C ALA A 65 6.51 11.84 -0.21
N LEU A 66 6.90 11.99 -1.48
CA LEU A 66 8.29 11.79 -1.89
C LEU A 66 9.12 12.92 -1.27
N ASP A 67 9.43 12.80 0.02
CA ASP A 67 10.36 13.70 0.67
C ASP A 67 11.76 13.30 0.20
N MET A 68 12.29 14.01 -0.80
CA MET A 68 13.66 13.86 -1.32
C MET A 68 14.73 14.27 -0.28
N GLY A 69 14.49 14.01 1.01
CA GLY A 69 15.27 14.53 2.13
C GLY A 69 15.14 16.04 2.33
N LEU A 70 14.13 16.68 1.72
CA LEU A 70 13.87 18.11 1.84
C LEU A 70 13.50 18.52 3.27
N ASN A 71 12.89 17.65 4.09
CA ASN A 71 12.60 17.99 5.49
C ASN A 71 13.77 17.70 6.47
N ARG A 72 14.90 17.14 6.03
CA ARG A 72 16.01 16.86 6.94
C ARG A 72 16.68 18.17 7.36
N GLY A 73 16.73 18.43 8.68
CA GLY A 73 17.31 19.65 9.25
C GLY A 73 16.35 20.83 9.37
N TYR A 74 15.06 20.65 9.04
CA TYR A 74 14.05 21.69 9.21
C TYR A 74 13.54 21.73 10.66
N SER A 75 13.65 22.89 11.29
CA SER A 75 13.07 23.14 12.62
C SER A 75 11.55 22.92 12.59
N GLY A 76 10.97 22.41 13.69
CA GLY A 76 9.52 22.17 13.79
C GLY A 76 8.68 23.40 13.49
N ALA A 77 9.17 24.60 13.81
CA ALA A 77 8.52 25.86 13.47
C ALA A 77 8.50 26.15 11.95
N LEU A 78 9.53 25.71 11.23
CA LEU A 78 9.65 25.86 9.78
C LEU A 78 8.75 24.85 9.06
N HIS A 79 8.69 23.61 9.56
CA HIS A 79 7.77 22.60 9.06
C HIS A 79 6.31 23.00 9.30
N ALA A 80 5.99 23.56 10.48
CA ALA A 80 4.66 24.10 10.79
C ALA A 80 4.26 25.25 9.85
N LYS A 81 5.18 26.18 9.55
CA LYS A 81 4.93 27.26 8.57
C LYS A 81 4.71 26.71 7.16
N HIS A 82 5.48 25.69 6.76
CA HIS A 82 5.30 25.05 5.47
C HIS A 82 3.92 24.38 5.35
N LEU A 83 3.52 23.63 6.38
CA LEU A 83 2.19 23.01 6.47
C LEU A 83 1.09 24.08 6.44
N MET A 84 1.24 25.16 7.19
CA MET A 84 0.29 26.29 7.18
C MET A 84 0.17 26.94 5.80
N GLY A 85 1.28 27.11 5.07
CA GLY A 85 1.28 27.62 3.71
C GLY A 85 0.58 26.69 2.73
N MET A 86 0.84 25.38 2.83
CA MET A 86 0.15 24.36 2.03
C MET A 86 -1.35 24.31 2.33
N ALA A 87 -1.74 24.43 3.60
CA ALA A 87 -3.14 24.49 4.01
C ALA A 87 -3.84 25.76 3.48
N ALA A 88 -3.16 26.91 3.50
CA ALA A 88 -3.68 28.16 2.95
C ALA A 88 -3.85 28.10 1.42
N ALA A 89 -2.92 27.45 0.70
CA ALA A 89 -3.03 27.26 -0.75
C ALA A 89 -4.16 26.30 -1.13
N ASN A 90 -4.39 25.25 -0.32
CA ASN A 90 -5.46 24.28 -0.54
C ASN A 90 -6.83 24.78 -0.05
N TYR A 91 -6.88 25.92 0.66
CA TYR A 91 -8.13 26.49 1.17
C TYR A 91 -9.11 26.77 0.01
N ALA A 92 -10.33 26.25 0.15
CA ALA A 92 -11.34 26.29 -0.90
C ALA A 92 -11.73 27.73 -1.31
N SER A 93 -11.61 28.68 -0.39
CA SER A 93 -11.83 30.12 -0.63
C SER A 93 -10.52 30.92 -0.65
N GLY A 94 -9.40 30.27 -0.96
CA GLY A 94 -8.07 30.89 -1.01
C GLY A 94 -7.97 31.96 -2.10
N PRO A 95 -7.15 33.01 -1.88
CA PRO A 95 -6.98 34.10 -2.84
C PRO A 95 -6.48 33.57 -4.18
N GLY A 96 -7.18 33.93 -5.27
CA GLY A 96 -6.87 33.47 -6.64
C GLY A 96 -7.80 32.37 -7.18
N ARG A 97 -8.57 31.68 -6.32
CA ARG A 97 -9.68 30.83 -6.80
C ARG A 97 -10.87 31.73 -7.11
N ARG A 98 -11.03 32.10 -8.39
CA ARG A 98 -12.21 32.81 -8.87
C ARG A 98 -13.44 32.04 -8.37
N ARG A 99 -14.29 32.71 -7.59
CA ARG A 99 -15.65 32.21 -7.37
C ARG A 99 -16.19 32.04 -8.78
N ARG A 100 -16.54 30.81 -9.17
CA ARG A 100 -17.35 30.64 -10.37
C ARG A 100 -18.60 31.43 -10.05
N ASP A 101 -18.75 32.59 -10.66
CA ASP A 101 -19.91 33.42 -10.52
C ASP A 101 -21.10 32.51 -10.82
N VAL A 102 -21.87 32.24 -9.76
CA VAL A 102 -23.18 31.63 -9.90
C VAL A 102 -24.05 32.80 -10.30
N GLU A 103 -24.56 32.70 -11.53
CA GLU A 103 -25.54 33.61 -12.16
C GLU A 103 -26.72 33.92 -11.22
#